data_AF-N6UHD1-F1
#
_entry.id   AF-N6UHD1-F1
#
_cell.length_a   1.000
_cell.length_b   1.000
_cell.length_c   1.000
_cell.angle_alpha   90.00
_cell.angle_beta   90.00
_cell.angle_gamma   90.00
#
_symmetry.space_group_name_H-M   'P 1'
#
loop_
_entity.id
_entity.type
_entity.pdbx_description
1 polymer ?
#
loop_
_entity_poly.entity_id
_entity_poly.type
_entity_poly.pdbx_seq_one_letter_code
_entity_poly.pdbx_strand_id
1 'polypeptide(L)'
;MLNMVEIEGFETGVSASKGTLNIMGNSAITFASGGTGLEVKGEAMATMTGGRIVGSGDGMGVYMGSSKTLMLNSVDISNVEKGGSGKYGVKMMGGTVMMMGGSIMEFETGVSASNGTLVMNGGSKITVKSGGTGLSVSGGAMATLMGGTTIKGDGKGYGVKMMGSGTVKMMGEVGISNVGMGVEVKSGTVEMSGVGISNVAMGCMLRRGRWR
;
A
#
# COMPACT_ATOMS: atom_id res chain seq x y z
N MET A 1 -9.60 20.70 -8.10
CA MET A 1 -10.05 19.46 -8.77
C MET A 1 -9.16 19.26 -9.99
N LEU A 2 -8.70 18.03 -10.22
CA LEU A 2 -7.94 17.60 -11.40
C LEU A 2 -8.75 16.51 -12.11
N ASN A 3 -8.89 16.58 -13.44
CA ASN A 3 -9.66 15.60 -14.22
C ASN A 3 -8.93 15.29 -15.54
N MET A 4 -8.64 14.01 -15.79
CA MET A 4 -7.91 13.53 -16.98
C MET A 4 -6.61 14.31 -17.25
N VAL A 5 -5.83 14.55 -16.21
CA VAL A 5 -4.55 15.28 -16.33
C VAL A 5 -3.39 14.33 -16.55
N GLU A 6 -2.40 14.77 -17.32
CA GLU A 6 -1.11 14.11 -17.44
C GLU A 6 -0.05 14.99 -16.74
N ILE A 7 0.67 14.41 -15.80
CA ILE A 7 1.72 15.07 -15.01
C ILE A 7 2.98 14.24 -15.16
N GLU A 8 4.06 14.84 -15.66
CA GLU A 8 5.32 14.13 -15.91
C GLU A 8 6.54 15.04 -15.73
N GLY A 9 7.69 14.45 -15.44
CA GLY A 9 8.96 15.17 -15.28
C GLY A 9 9.18 15.84 -13.92
N PHE A 10 8.25 15.69 -12.97
CA PHE A 10 8.36 16.27 -11.64
C PHE A 10 8.88 15.25 -10.62
N GLU A 11 9.65 15.73 -9.64
CA GLU A 11 10.02 14.93 -8.47
C GLU A 11 8.76 14.63 -7.63
N THR A 12 7.93 15.64 -7.35
CA THR A 12 6.61 15.44 -6.75
C THR A 12 5.53 15.75 -7.79
N GLY A 13 4.75 14.75 -8.17
CA GLY A 13 3.70 14.90 -9.18
C GLY A 13 2.56 15.79 -8.68
N VAL A 14 1.91 15.40 -7.58
CA VAL A 14 0.83 16.16 -6.95
C VAL A 14 1.05 16.23 -5.45
N SER A 15 0.92 17.42 -4.86
CA SER A 15 1.01 17.62 -3.40
C SER A 15 -0.17 18.43 -2.87
N ALA A 16 -0.75 18.00 -1.76
CA ALA A 16 -1.77 18.72 -1.01
C ALA A 16 -1.42 18.77 0.48
N SER A 17 -1.47 19.96 1.08
CA SER A 17 -1.16 20.19 2.50
C SER A 17 -2.33 20.70 3.34
N LYS A 18 -3.36 21.25 2.68
CA LYS A 18 -4.63 21.72 3.25
C LYS A 18 -5.76 21.57 2.22
N GLY A 19 -7.01 21.62 2.68
CA GLY A 19 -8.19 21.60 1.82
C GLY A 19 -8.49 20.23 1.22
N THR A 20 -9.28 20.20 0.13
CA THR A 20 -9.72 18.97 -0.52
C THR A 20 -9.19 18.88 -1.94
N LEU A 21 -8.42 17.83 -2.22
CA LEU A 21 -7.92 17.48 -3.54
C LEU A 21 -8.74 16.33 -4.13
N ASN A 22 -9.44 16.59 -5.23
CA ASN A 22 -10.13 15.55 -5.99
C ASN A 22 -9.43 15.37 -7.34
N ILE A 23 -8.93 14.17 -7.61
CA ILE A 23 -8.32 13.72 -8.86
C ILE A 23 -9.25 12.67 -9.46
N MET A 24 -9.70 12.86 -10.70
CA MET A 24 -10.67 11.98 -11.33
C MET A 24 -10.30 11.69 -12.79
N GLY A 25 -11.06 10.76 -13.38
CA GLY A 25 -10.86 10.32 -14.76
C GLY A 25 -9.59 9.48 -14.91
N ASN A 26 -9.16 9.26 -16.15
CA ASN A 26 -7.94 8.50 -16.44
C ASN A 26 -6.67 9.35 -16.26
N SER A 27 -6.56 10.09 -15.15
CA SER A 27 -5.39 10.93 -14.86
C SER A 27 -4.12 10.07 -14.73
N ALA A 28 -3.00 10.54 -15.27
CA ALA A 28 -1.70 9.88 -15.19
C ALA A 28 -0.70 10.78 -14.48
N ILE A 29 -0.11 10.26 -13.39
CA ILE A 29 0.92 10.97 -12.61
C ILE A 29 2.21 10.16 -12.73
N THR A 30 3.21 10.75 -13.37
CA THR A 30 4.54 10.16 -13.53
C THR A 30 5.54 10.93 -12.69
N PHE A 31 6.21 10.26 -11.76
CA PHE A 31 7.23 10.88 -10.90
C PHE A 31 8.64 10.37 -11.24
N ALA A 32 9.63 11.26 -11.12
CA ALA A 32 11.03 10.97 -11.37
C ALA A 32 11.66 10.08 -10.27
N SER A 33 12.85 9.53 -10.52
CA SER A 33 13.63 8.79 -9.51
C SER A 33 13.77 9.60 -8.21
N GLY A 34 13.65 8.94 -7.06
CA GLY A 34 13.62 9.57 -5.73
C GLY A 34 12.31 10.30 -5.38
N GLY A 35 11.44 10.50 -6.37
CA GLY A 35 10.25 11.32 -6.26
C GLY A 35 9.06 10.67 -5.56
N THR A 36 7.96 11.43 -5.52
CA THR A 36 6.65 11.01 -5.01
C THR A 36 5.56 11.30 -6.03
N GLY A 37 4.73 10.32 -6.35
CA GLY A 37 3.58 10.53 -7.24
C GLY A 37 2.52 11.44 -6.63
N LEU A 38 1.86 10.96 -5.57
CA LEU A 38 0.84 11.71 -4.83
C LEU A 38 1.24 11.89 -3.38
N GLU A 39 1.31 13.13 -2.94
CA GLU A 39 1.68 13.51 -1.59
C GLU A 39 0.53 14.23 -0.87
N VAL A 40 0.09 13.69 0.26
CA VAL A 40 -1.01 14.25 1.06
C VAL A 40 -0.51 14.46 2.48
N LYS A 41 -0.42 15.72 2.91
CA LYS A 41 0.21 16.15 4.18
C LYS A 41 -0.69 17.09 4.97
N GLY A 42 -0.31 17.37 6.20
CA GLY A 42 -0.98 18.33 7.07
C GLY A 42 -2.45 17.98 7.26
N GLU A 43 -3.33 18.90 6.90
CA GLU A 43 -4.79 18.77 7.09
C GLU A 43 -5.52 18.54 5.76
N ALA A 44 -4.82 18.13 4.70
CA ALA A 44 -5.43 17.85 3.40
C ALA A 44 -6.24 16.55 3.39
N MET A 45 -7.40 16.60 2.75
CA MET A 45 -8.10 15.41 2.28
C MET A 45 -7.84 15.22 0.79
N ALA A 46 -7.73 13.97 0.35
CA ALA A 46 -7.58 13.66 -1.06
C ALA A 46 -8.44 12.47 -1.48
N THR A 47 -8.96 12.54 -2.70
CA THR A 47 -9.61 11.42 -3.39
C THR A 47 -9.01 11.32 -4.78
N MET A 48 -8.55 10.13 -5.16
CA MET A 48 -8.21 9.80 -6.54
C MET A 48 -9.11 8.64 -7.00
N THR A 49 -9.85 8.85 -8.09
CA THR A 49 -10.73 7.85 -8.70
C THR A 49 -10.28 7.56 -10.12
N GLY A 50 -9.90 6.31 -10.38
CA GLY A 50 -9.32 5.88 -11.64
C GLY A 50 -7.90 6.40 -11.86
N GLY A 51 -7.36 6.11 -13.03
CA GLY A 51 -6.05 6.59 -13.44
C GLY A 51 -4.88 5.82 -12.83
N ARG A 52 -3.68 6.36 -13.03
CA ARG A 52 -2.43 5.69 -12.67
C ARG A 52 -1.40 6.64 -12.07
N ILE A 53 -0.59 6.09 -11.18
CA ILE A 53 0.60 6.70 -10.62
C ILE A 53 1.79 5.81 -11.00
N VAL A 54 2.75 6.36 -11.75
CA VAL A 54 3.86 5.61 -12.33
C VAL A 54 5.18 6.23 -11.90
N GLY A 55 6.02 5.41 -11.29
CA GLY A 55 7.34 5.79 -10.79
C GLY A 55 8.50 5.21 -11.56
N SER A 56 9.67 5.75 -11.25
CA SER A 56 10.99 5.21 -11.61
C SER A 56 11.91 5.23 -10.37
N GLY A 57 13.02 4.50 -10.43
CA GLY A 57 14.03 4.52 -9.37
C GLY A 57 13.55 4.12 -7.96
N ASP A 58 14.04 4.83 -6.94
CA ASP A 58 13.90 4.60 -5.49
C ASP A 58 12.76 5.38 -4.82
N GLY A 59 11.94 6.09 -5.60
CA GLY A 59 10.84 6.90 -5.11
C GLY A 59 9.66 6.10 -4.53
N MET A 60 8.57 6.81 -4.23
CA MET A 60 7.33 6.22 -3.70
C MET A 60 6.11 6.65 -4.49
N GLY A 61 5.13 5.75 -4.66
CA GLY A 61 3.90 6.07 -5.38
C GLY A 61 3.06 7.11 -4.65
N VAL A 62 2.74 6.82 -3.39
CA VAL A 62 1.89 7.65 -2.55
C VAL A 62 2.53 7.87 -1.18
N TYR A 63 2.53 9.12 -0.73
CA TYR A 63 2.87 9.50 0.63
C TYR A 63 1.63 10.06 1.35
N MET A 64 1.18 9.39 2.41
CA MET A 64 0.11 9.85 3.29
C MET A 64 0.70 10.26 4.65
N GLY A 65 0.97 11.55 4.80
CA GLY A 65 1.38 12.17 6.07
C GLY A 65 0.31 13.09 6.67
N SER A 66 -0.88 13.17 6.07
CA SER A 66 -1.98 13.95 6.63
C SER A 66 -2.64 13.24 7.82
N SER A 67 -3.24 14.03 8.72
CA SER A 67 -4.12 13.56 9.78
C SER A 67 -5.52 13.14 9.29
N LYS A 68 -5.87 13.46 8.03
CA LYS A 68 -7.20 13.23 7.45
C LYS A 68 -7.25 11.97 6.59
N THR A 69 -8.07 11.98 5.54
CA THR A 69 -8.39 10.83 4.72
C THR A 69 -7.83 10.97 3.31
N LEU A 70 -7.21 9.90 2.83
CA LEU A 70 -6.92 9.66 1.42
C LEU A 70 -7.76 8.47 0.92
N MET A 71 -8.56 8.69 -0.11
CA MET A 71 -9.29 7.63 -0.83
C MET A 71 -8.63 7.38 -2.19
N LEU A 72 -8.31 6.12 -2.47
CA LEU A 72 -7.81 5.63 -3.75
C LEU A 72 -8.83 4.61 -4.29
N ASN A 73 -9.62 5.01 -5.27
CA ASN A 73 -10.63 4.16 -5.89
C ASN A 73 -10.19 3.73 -7.27
N SER A 74 -9.92 2.44 -7.47
CA SER A 74 -9.50 1.87 -8.76
C SER A 74 -8.27 2.56 -9.36
N VAL A 75 -7.26 2.83 -8.51
CA VAL A 75 -6.01 3.50 -8.91
C VAL A 75 -4.90 2.47 -9.07
N ASP A 76 -4.18 2.50 -10.19
CA ASP A 76 -3.00 1.66 -10.41
C ASP A 76 -1.71 2.43 -10.07
N ILE A 77 -0.92 1.86 -9.17
CA ILE A 77 0.34 2.43 -8.67
C ILE A 77 1.46 1.46 -9.04
N SER A 78 2.43 1.92 -9.81
CA SER A 78 3.51 1.04 -10.30
C SER A 78 4.86 1.75 -10.31
N ASN A 79 5.94 0.98 -10.20
CA ASN A 79 7.29 1.45 -10.46
C ASN A 79 7.88 0.66 -11.63
N VAL A 80 8.06 1.31 -12.77
CA VAL A 80 8.26 0.61 -14.06
C VAL A 80 9.71 0.46 -14.48
N GLU A 81 10.66 1.02 -13.72
CA GLU A 81 12.06 0.94 -14.11
C GLU A 81 12.71 -0.39 -13.68
N LYS A 82 13.26 -1.14 -14.65
CA LYS A 82 14.08 -2.33 -14.41
C LYS A 82 15.32 -1.93 -13.61
N GLY A 83 15.36 -2.30 -12.34
CA GLY A 83 16.45 -1.96 -11.42
C GLY A 83 16.15 -0.78 -10.48
N GLY A 84 15.02 -0.09 -10.64
CA GLY A 84 14.58 0.91 -9.66
C GLY A 84 14.23 0.23 -8.33
N SER A 85 14.74 0.72 -7.21
CA SER A 85 14.49 0.16 -5.87
C SER A 85 13.32 0.84 -5.16
N GLY A 86 12.25 1.15 -5.91
CA GLY A 86 11.13 1.95 -5.41
C GLY A 86 10.65 1.41 -4.08
N LYS A 87 10.73 2.25 -3.06
CA LYS A 87 10.73 1.76 -1.69
C LYS A 87 9.33 1.39 -1.24
N TYR A 88 8.36 2.23 -1.56
CA TYR A 88 6.98 2.09 -1.11
C TYR A 88 5.99 2.41 -2.23
N GLY A 89 5.03 1.50 -2.48
CA GLY A 89 3.87 1.84 -3.29
C GLY A 89 3.02 2.89 -2.58
N VAL A 90 2.67 2.61 -1.32
CA VAL A 90 2.03 3.55 -0.40
C VAL A 90 2.79 3.61 0.92
N LYS A 91 3.24 4.80 1.31
CA LYS A 91 3.84 5.06 2.63
C LYS A 91 2.88 5.88 3.47
N MET A 92 2.40 5.28 4.57
CA MET A 92 1.42 5.86 5.46
C MET A 92 2.02 6.17 6.83
N MET A 93 2.05 7.44 7.16
CA MET A 93 2.62 8.00 8.40
C MET A 93 1.54 8.54 9.37
N GLY A 94 0.27 8.55 8.97
CA GLY A 94 -0.86 9.03 9.76
C GLY A 94 -2.18 9.02 8.98
N GLY A 95 -3.27 9.45 9.64
CA GLY A 95 -4.59 9.59 9.02
C GLY A 95 -5.24 8.27 8.64
N THR A 96 -6.06 8.30 7.60
CA THR A 96 -6.77 7.13 7.05
C THR A 96 -6.49 6.99 5.56
N VAL A 97 -6.06 5.81 5.12
CA VAL A 97 -5.96 5.45 3.70
C VAL A 97 -7.01 4.40 3.39
N MET A 98 -7.87 4.67 2.42
CA MET A 98 -8.86 3.71 1.90
C MET A 98 -8.53 3.38 0.46
N MET A 99 -8.12 2.14 0.20
CA MET A 99 -7.92 1.59 -1.14
C MET A 99 -9.12 0.70 -1.51
N MET A 100 -9.83 1.10 -2.56
CA MET A 100 -11.02 0.42 -3.07
C MET A 100 -10.74 -0.01 -4.50
N GLY A 101 -10.19 -1.21 -4.67
CA GLY A 101 -9.69 -1.71 -5.96
C GLY A 101 -8.37 -1.07 -6.38
N GLY A 102 -8.00 -1.31 -7.64
CA GLY A 102 -6.70 -0.91 -8.19
C GLY A 102 -5.56 -1.85 -7.79
N SER A 103 -4.34 -1.45 -8.13
CA SER A 103 -3.15 -2.27 -7.94
C SER A 103 -1.94 -1.49 -7.44
N ILE A 104 -1.05 -2.16 -6.70
CA ILE A 104 0.28 -1.70 -6.35
C ILE A 104 1.27 -2.72 -6.88
N MET A 105 2.21 -2.30 -7.73
CA MET A 105 3.12 -3.21 -8.41
C MET A 105 4.57 -2.73 -8.39
N GLU A 106 5.50 -3.68 -8.33
CA GLU A 106 6.94 -3.43 -8.53
C GLU A 106 7.60 -2.54 -7.47
N PHE A 107 7.13 -2.58 -6.22
CA PHE A 107 7.78 -1.94 -5.07
C PHE A 107 8.45 -2.97 -4.16
N GLU A 108 9.49 -2.56 -3.43
CA GLU A 108 10.08 -3.35 -2.35
C GLU A 108 9.06 -3.61 -1.24
N THR A 109 8.28 -2.58 -0.89
CA THR A 109 7.14 -2.69 0.00
C THR A 109 5.90 -2.16 -0.69
N GLY A 110 4.85 -2.98 -0.82
CA GLY A 110 3.59 -2.54 -1.41
C GLY A 110 2.97 -1.40 -0.59
N VAL A 111 2.66 -1.69 0.68
CA VAL A 111 2.16 -0.70 1.64
C VAL A 111 2.97 -0.75 2.93
N SER A 112 3.46 0.40 3.39
CA SER A 112 4.09 0.57 4.70
C SER A 112 3.24 1.50 5.55
N ALA A 113 2.63 0.97 6.61
CA ALA A 113 1.83 1.73 7.56
C ALA A 113 2.52 1.77 8.94
N SER A 114 2.89 2.96 9.41
CA SER A 114 3.52 3.15 10.73
C SER A 114 2.62 3.83 11.76
N ASN A 115 1.59 4.55 11.29
CA ASN A 115 0.54 5.12 12.13
C ASN A 115 -0.77 5.28 11.32
N GLY A 116 -1.89 5.49 12.00
CA GLY A 116 -3.21 5.69 11.39
C GLY A 116 -3.94 4.39 11.01
N THR A 117 -4.94 4.49 10.13
CA THR A 117 -5.78 3.37 9.68
C THR A 117 -5.70 3.11 8.17
N LEU A 118 -5.22 1.93 7.78
CA LEU A 118 -5.29 1.44 6.40
C LEU A 118 -6.52 0.54 6.22
N VAL A 119 -7.29 0.76 5.16
CA VAL A 119 -8.34 -0.15 4.70
C VAL A 119 -8.09 -0.50 3.24
N MET A 120 -7.99 -1.79 2.94
CA MET A 120 -7.90 -2.32 1.58
C MET A 120 -9.09 -3.24 1.31
N ASN A 121 -9.82 -2.94 0.24
CA ASN A 121 -11.04 -3.64 -0.17
C ASN A 121 -11.21 -3.57 -1.70
N GLY A 122 -12.32 -4.09 -2.23
CA GLY A 122 -12.73 -3.93 -3.62
C GLY A 122 -11.82 -4.66 -4.61
N GLY A 123 -11.22 -5.78 -4.20
CA GLY A 123 -10.28 -6.53 -5.03
C GLY A 123 -8.93 -5.86 -5.20
N SER A 124 -8.52 -4.98 -4.27
CA SER A 124 -7.20 -4.33 -4.27
C SER A 124 -6.08 -5.37 -4.39
N LYS A 125 -5.07 -5.11 -5.24
CA LYS A 125 -3.98 -6.05 -5.50
C LYS A 125 -2.62 -5.47 -5.15
N ILE A 126 -1.76 -6.25 -4.52
CA ILE A 126 -0.34 -5.93 -4.33
C ILE A 126 0.49 -7.01 -5.00
N THR A 127 1.41 -6.62 -5.88
CA THR A 127 2.48 -7.48 -6.40
C THR A 127 3.83 -6.84 -6.10
N VAL A 128 4.63 -7.48 -5.27
CA VAL A 128 5.93 -6.93 -4.85
C VAL A 128 7.09 -7.48 -5.66
N LYS A 129 8.20 -6.74 -5.64
CA LYS A 129 9.48 -7.19 -6.19
C LYS A 129 10.00 -8.44 -5.47
N SER A 130 10.99 -9.07 -6.09
CA SER A 130 11.68 -10.21 -5.51
C SER A 130 12.15 -9.93 -4.09
N GLY A 131 11.73 -10.76 -3.14
CA GLY A 131 12.08 -10.58 -1.72
C GLY A 131 11.34 -9.44 -1.00
N GLY A 132 10.41 -8.76 -1.67
CA GLY A 132 9.65 -7.63 -1.13
C GLY A 132 8.63 -8.02 -0.06
N THR A 133 7.95 -7.02 0.49
CA THR A 133 6.91 -7.16 1.51
C THR A 133 5.60 -6.56 1.02
N GLY A 134 4.53 -7.35 0.93
CA GLY A 134 3.22 -6.85 0.50
C GLY A 134 2.70 -5.73 1.39
N LEU A 135 2.47 -6.05 2.65
CA LEU A 135 2.05 -5.12 3.69
C LEU A 135 3.01 -5.18 4.89
N SER A 136 3.59 -4.04 5.26
CA SER A 136 4.37 -3.88 6.48
C SER A 136 3.65 -2.93 7.45
N VAL A 137 3.31 -3.44 8.63
CA VAL A 137 2.66 -2.66 9.69
C VAL A 137 3.60 -2.50 10.88
N SER A 138 3.86 -1.26 11.26
CA SER A 138 4.74 -0.90 12.38
C SER A 138 4.10 0.21 13.23
N GLY A 139 4.77 0.60 14.32
CA GLY A 139 4.23 1.60 15.25
C GLY A 139 2.84 1.25 15.77
N GLY A 140 1.94 2.23 15.82
CA GLY A 140 0.56 2.07 16.27
C GLY A 140 -0.47 1.87 15.15
N ALA A 141 -0.04 1.61 13.91
CA ALA A 141 -0.94 1.52 12.77
C ALA A 141 -1.96 0.36 12.89
N MET A 142 -3.16 0.62 12.40
CA MET A 142 -4.19 -0.39 12.19
C MET A 142 -4.36 -0.65 10.70
N ALA A 143 -4.54 -1.91 10.31
CA ALA A 143 -4.79 -2.28 8.92
C ALA A 143 -5.97 -3.27 8.84
N THR A 144 -6.84 -3.08 7.86
CA THR A 144 -7.94 -4.00 7.55
C THR A 144 -7.91 -4.36 6.07
N LEU A 145 -7.76 -5.65 5.77
CA LEU A 145 -7.76 -6.21 4.43
C LEU A 145 -9.00 -7.08 4.28
N MET A 146 -9.78 -6.85 3.22
CA MET A 146 -11.02 -7.58 2.96
C MET A 146 -11.44 -7.53 1.49
N GLY A 147 -12.59 -8.14 1.18
CA GLY A 147 -13.29 -8.09 -0.10
C GLY A 147 -12.42 -8.35 -1.33
N GLY A 148 -11.78 -9.53 -1.36
CA GLY A 148 -10.99 -9.98 -2.50
C GLY A 148 -9.58 -9.38 -2.56
N THR A 149 -9.09 -8.74 -1.50
CA THR A 149 -7.73 -8.17 -1.48
C THR A 149 -6.70 -9.28 -1.68
N THR A 150 -5.73 -9.05 -2.56
CA THR A 150 -4.66 -10.03 -2.86
C THR A 150 -3.27 -9.45 -2.70
N ILE A 151 -2.36 -10.28 -2.19
CA ILE A 151 -0.92 -10.00 -2.08
C ILE A 151 -0.16 -11.13 -2.77
N LYS A 152 0.75 -10.77 -3.68
CA LYS A 152 1.56 -11.71 -4.45
C LYS A 152 3.03 -11.29 -4.49
N GLY A 153 3.93 -12.27 -4.45
CA GLY A 153 5.36 -12.09 -4.73
C GLY A 153 5.88 -13.09 -5.75
N ASP A 154 7.16 -13.44 -5.62
CA ASP A 154 7.90 -14.37 -6.49
C ASP A 154 8.38 -15.66 -5.76
N GLY A 155 7.84 -15.94 -4.59
CA GLY A 155 8.25 -17.04 -3.70
C GLY A 155 9.28 -16.62 -2.64
N LYS A 156 9.75 -15.37 -2.66
CA LYS A 156 10.60 -14.78 -1.61
C LYS A 156 9.85 -13.69 -0.84
N GLY A 157 10.45 -13.19 0.24
CA GLY A 157 9.91 -12.05 0.99
C GLY A 157 8.68 -12.39 1.84
N TYR A 158 7.80 -11.41 2.02
CA TYR A 158 6.69 -11.46 2.97
C TYR A 158 5.36 -11.04 2.33
N GLY A 159 4.27 -11.73 2.67
CA GLY A 159 2.92 -11.25 2.37
C GLY A 159 2.56 -10.09 3.31
N VAL A 160 2.40 -10.39 4.59
CA VAL A 160 2.13 -9.42 5.65
C VAL A 160 3.20 -9.53 6.75
N LYS A 161 3.73 -8.39 7.19
CA LYS A 161 4.71 -8.29 8.26
C LYS A 161 4.23 -7.32 9.33
N MET A 162 3.83 -7.86 10.48
CA MET A 162 3.35 -7.09 11.62
C MET A 162 4.45 -6.95 12.67
N MET A 163 4.94 -5.73 12.86
CA MET A 163 6.05 -5.39 13.76
C MET A 163 5.65 -4.36 14.82
N GLY A 164 4.50 -3.72 14.67
CA GLY A 164 3.98 -2.68 15.56
C GLY A 164 3.13 -3.21 16.72
N SER A 165 2.64 -2.31 17.57
CA SER A 165 1.70 -2.61 18.66
C SER A 165 0.24 -2.59 18.22
N GLY A 166 -0.06 -2.14 17.00
CA GLY A 166 -1.42 -2.05 16.48
C GLY A 166 -2.05 -3.40 16.11
N THR A 167 -2.98 -3.36 15.15
CA THR A 167 -3.77 -4.53 14.76
C THR A 167 -3.87 -4.64 13.24
N VAL A 168 -3.63 -5.85 12.71
CA VAL A 168 -3.97 -6.21 11.33
C VAL A 168 -5.16 -7.15 11.34
N LYS A 169 -6.23 -6.79 10.65
CA LYS A 169 -7.40 -7.63 10.42
C LYS A 169 -7.42 -8.06 8.96
N MET A 170 -7.47 -9.36 8.71
CA MET A 170 -7.68 -9.93 7.39
C MET A 170 -8.96 -10.74 7.43
N MET A 171 -10.01 -10.23 6.79
CA MET A 171 -11.37 -10.71 6.97
C MET A 171 -12.03 -11.00 5.62
N GLY A 172 -12.71 -12.15 5.54
CA GLY A 172 -13.30 -12.61 4.29
C GLY A 172 -12.23 -13.07 3.30
N GLU A 173 -12.53 -12.99 2.01
CA GLU A 173 -11.66 -13.47 0.93
C GLU A 173 -10.40 -12.58 0.79
N VAL A 174 -9.36 -12.90 1.55
CA VAL A 174 -8.03 -12.31 1.41
C VAL A 174 -7.07 -13.38 0.91
N GLY A 175 -6.36 -13.10 -0.19
CA GLY A 175 -5.41 -14.03 -0.79
C GLY A 175 -3.96 -13.59 -0.59
N ILE A 176 -3.11 -14.46 -0.07
CA ILE A 176 -1.66 -14.26 -0.01
C ILE A 176 -1.00 -15.43 -0.76
N SER A 177 -0.16 -15.12 -1.76
CA SER A 177 0.45 -16.18 -2.56
C SER A 177 1.86 -15.88 -3.04
N ASN A 178 2.64 -16.94 -3.29
CA ASN A 178 3.98 -16.84 -3.88
C ASN A 178 4.87 -15.87 -3.11
N VAL A 179 4.99 -16.05 -1.79
CA VAL A 179 5.90 -15.30 -0.93
C VAL A 179 6.67 -16.28 -0.06
N GLY A 180 7.84 -15.87 0.44
CA GLY A 180 8.62 -16.75 1.33
C GLY A 180 7.85 -17.03 2.62
N MET A 181 7.33 -15.97 3.24
CA MET A 181 6.53 -16.00 4.44
C MET A 181 5.16 -15.36 4.18
N GLY A 182 4.06 -16.09 4.41
CA GLY A 182 2.71 -15.54 4.26
C GLY A 182 2.47 -14.38 5.21
N VAL A 183 2.48 -14.66 6.52
CA VAL A 183 2.24 -13.68 7.58
C VAL A 183 3.26 -13.85 8.71
N GLU A 184 4.05 -12.81 8.98
CA GLU A 184 4.96 -12.75 10.13
C GLU A 184 4.44 -11.77 11.18
N VAL A 185 4.36 -12.19 12.44
CA VAL A 185 3.96 -11.34 13.56
C VAL A 185 5.05 -11.32 14.62
N LYS A 186 5.69 -10.15 14.73
CA LYS A 186 6.73 -9.84 15.72
C LYS A 186 6.20 -9.02 16.90
N SER A 187 5.04 -8.37 16.77
CA SER A 187 4.37 -7.66 17.85
C SER A 187 2.89 -7.42 17.50
N GLY A 188 2.11 -6.88 18.44
CA GLY A 188 0.73 -6.46 18.22
C GLY A 188 -0.23 -7.64 18.01
N THR A 189 -1.34 -7.37 17.30
CA THR A 189 -2.40 -8.35 17.07
C THR A 189 -2.63 -8.58 15.58
N VAL A 190 -2.80 -9.84 15.19
CA VAL A 190 -3.33 -10.21 13.87
C VAL A 190 -4.60 -11.04 14.05
N GLU A 191 -5.65 -10.65 13.35
CA GLU A 191 -6.94 -11.34 13.28
C GLU A 191 -7.13 -11.86 11.86
N MET A 192 -7.37 -13.16 11.69
CA MET A 192 -7.50 -13.78 10.37
C MET A 192 -8.76 -14.65 10.27
N SER A 193 -9.66 -14.28 9.36
CA SER A 193 -10.86 -15.07 9.05
C SER A 193 -11.11 -15.09 7.55
N GLY A 194 -11.16 -16.27 6.95
CA GLY A 194 -11.35 -16.43 5.49
C GLY A 194 -10.09 -16.22 4.64
N VAL A 195 -8.90 -16.21 5.24
CA VAL A 195 -7.64 -15.92 4.53
C VAL A 195 -7.07 -17.17 3.86
N GLY A 196 -6.83 -17.08 2.55
CA GLY A 196 -6.13 -18.11 1.78
C GLY A 196 -4.63 -17.78 1.65
N ILE A 197 -3.77 -18.67 2.15
CA ILE A 197 -2.31 -18.56 1.97
C ILE A 197 -1.82 -19.77 1.16
N SER A 198 -1.15 -19.53 0.02
CA SER A 198 -0.74 -20.59 -0.91
C SER A 198 0.63 -20.34 -1.54
N ASN A 199 1.31 -21.42 -1.95
CA ASN A 199 2.64 -21.35 -2.58
C ASN A 199 3.66 -20.55 -1.75
N VAL A 200 3.71 -20.82 -0.45
CA VAL A 200 4.65 -20.17 0.48
C VAL A 200 5.56 -21.20 1.12
N ALA A 201 6.79 -20.80 1.48
CA ALA A 201 7.67 -21.66 2.26
C ALA A 201 7.18 -21.80 3.71
N MET A 202 6.61 -20.73 4.28
CA MET A 202 5.95 -20.74 5.58
C MET A 202 4.67 -19.91 5.55
N GLY A 203 3.56 -20.49 6.01
CA GLY A 203 2.25 -19.83 6.08
C GLY A 203 2.24 -18.66 7.05
N CYS A 204 2.38 -18.99 8.34
CA CYS A 204 2.24 -18.05 9.43
C CYS A 204 3.37 -18.27 10.44
N MET A 205 3.98 -17.18 10.92
CA MET A 205 4.97 -17.22 12.00
C MET A 205 4.63 -16.20 13.07
N LEU A 206 4.32 -16.68 14.28
CA LEU A 206 4.20 -15.85 15.47
C LEU A 206 5.51 -15.91 16.26
N ARG A 207 6.23 -14.78 16.32
CA ARG A 207 7.43 -14.63 17.16
C ARG A 207 7.09 -14.04 18.53
N ARG A 208 6.34 -12.95 18.52
CA ARG A 208 5.79 -12.24 19.70
C ARG A 208 4.51 -11.51 19.26
N GLY A 209 3.53 -11.38 20.15
CA GLY A 209 2.22 -10.80 19.83
C GLY A 209 1.07 -11.78 20.01
N ARG A 210 -0.11 -11.43 19.51
CA ARG A 210 -1.32 -12.25 19.61
C ARG A 210 -1.90 -12.55 18.24
N TRP A 211 -2.34 -13.79 18.05
CA TRP A 211 -3.15 -14.22 16.92
C TRP A 211 -4.54 -14.57 17.41
N ARG A 212 -5.56 -14.22 16.63
CA ARG A 212 -6.95 -14.57 16.87
C ARG A 212 -7.64 -14.99 15.58
#